data_AF-A0A7W8UHL4-F1
#
_entry.id   AF-A0A7W8UHL4-F1
#
_cell.length_a   1.000
_cell.length_b   1.000
_cell.length_c   1.000
_cell.angle_alpha   90.00
_cell.angle_beta   90.00
_cell.angle_gamma   90.00
#
_symmetry.space_group_name_H-M   'P 1'
#
loop_
_entity.id
_entity.type
_entity.pdbx_description
1 polymer ?
#
loop_
_entity_poly.entity_id
_entity_poly.type
_entity_poly.pdbx_seq_one_letter_code
_entity_poly.pdbx_strand_id
1 'polypeptide(L)'
;MLKPKSRHRSAFAAGAIVAFLQATSAMAATSDPRFFDAALCNPPYSITSATEIYDAAEKLAKPDTSSLGAAIYKIPQQIGRDGFKSDEVFFAGSAVGILIQGLHADELAAKYDLKPEASDLLGASSKGYARALSDDLQPPAGLAGPGKVSIVAREGDALAGKTLLACEFVPD
;
A
#
# COMPACT_ATOMS: atom_id res chain seq x y z
N MET A 1 3.36 42.75 67.54
CA MET A 1 4.59 42.85 66.73
C MET A 1 5.04 41.45 66.34
N LEU A 2 5.33 41.26 65.04
CA LEU A 2 6.10 40.20 64.36
C LEU A 2 5.73 38.69 64.46
N LYS A 3 5.21 38.15 63.34
CA LYS A 3 5.61 36.84 62.72
C LYS A 3 7.11 36.93 62.28
N PRO A 4 7.88 35.84 61.98
CA PRO A 4 7.45 34.65 61.20
C PRO A 4 8.22 33.29 61.34
N LYS A 5 7.64 32.25 60.72
CA LYS A 5 8.19 31.20 59.81
C LYS A 5 9.18 30.08 60.24
N SER A 6 8.69 28.84 60.02
CA SER A 6 9.14 27.82 59.04
C SER A 6 10.17 26.73 59.45
N ARG A 7 9.77 25.45 59.28
CA ARG A 7 10.34 24.40 58.38
C ARG A 7 9.78 23.00 58.77
N HIS A 8 8.99 22.34 57.90
CA HIS A 8 9.33 21.18 57.04
C HIS A 8 10.08 20.04 57.77
N ARG A 9 9.70 18.74 57.74
CA ARG A 9 9.46 17.79 56.63
C ARG A 9 8.71 16.55 57.21
N SER A 10 7.62 16.01 56.66
CA SER A 10 7.48 15.06 55.51
C SER A 10 8.45 13.86 55.60
N ALA A 11 8.07 12.59 55.41
CA ALA A 11 6.94 11.99 54.71
C ALA A 11 6.66 10.55 55.19
N PHE A 12 5.39 10.16 55.22
CA PHE A 12 4.91 8.78 55.33
C PHE A 12 4.83 8.14 53.94
N ALA A 13 5.09 6.83 53.91
CA ALA A 13 5.12 5.96 52.75
C ALA A 13 3.79 5.91 51.98
N ALA A 14 3.87 5.83 50.64
CA ALA A 14 2.77 5.44 49.78
C ALA A 14 3.27 4.41 48.75
N GLY A 15 2.59 3.26 48.71
CA GLY A 15 2.96 2.07 47.95
C GLY A 15 2.86 2.26 46.43
N ALA A 16 3.77 1.59 45.72
CA ALA A 16 3.74 1.47 44.28
C ALA A 16 2.87 0.26 43.89
N ILE A 17 1.73 0.53 43.25
CA ILE A 17 0.95 -0.48 42.53
C ILE A 17 1.56 -0.56 41.13
N VAL A 18 2.28 -1.65 40.83
CA VAL A 18 2.80 -1.93 39.49
C VAL A 18 1.68 -2.57 38.69
N ALA A 19 1.01 -1.79 37.83
CA ALA A 19 0.06 -2.29 36.86
C ALA A 19 0.82 -3.01 35.73
N PHE A 20 0.71 -4.33 35.67
CA PHE A 20 1.10 -5.12 34.50
C PHE A 20 0.10 -4.86 33.37
N LEU A 21 0.39 -3.88 32.50
CA LEU A 21 -0.22 -3.83 31.18
C LEU A 21 0.36 -4.98 30.37
N GLN A 22 -0.41 -6.05 30.21
CA GLN A 22 -0.20 -7.01 29.14
C GLN A 22 -0.48 -6.30 27.82
N ALA A 23 0.55 -5.70 27.23
CA ALA A 23 0.56 -5.36 25.83
C ALA A 23 0.56 -6.68 25.06
N THR A 24 -0.62 -7.22 24.78
CA THR A 24 -0.81 -8.18 23.70
C THR A 24 -0.52 -7.42 22.41
N SER A 25 0.75 -7.37 22.02
CA SER A 25 1.13 -7.09 20.65
C SER A 25 0.46 -8.16 19.80
N ALA A 26 -0.68 -7.82 19.22
CA ALA A 26 -1.24 -8.56 18.10
C ALA A 26 -0.11 -8.59 17.06
N MET A 27 0.58 -9.71 16.98
CA MET A 27 1.58 -9.93 15.96
C MET A 27 0.81 -9.96 14.66
N ALA A 28 0.79 -8.82 13.95
CA ALA A 28 0.31 -8.76 12.60
C ALA A 28 1.09 -9.85 11.85
N ALA A 29 0.38 -10.85 11.34
CA ALA A 29 1.01 -11.91 10.58
C ALA A 29 1.82 -11.26 9.46
N THR A 30 3.11 -11.59 9.40
CA THR A 30 4.04 -11.06 8.40
C THR A 30 3.42 -11.19 7.02
N SER A 31 3.41 -10.11 6.23
CA SER A 31 2.85 -10.16 4.89
C SER A 31 3.54 -11.20 4.03
N ASP A 32 2.74 -11.80 3.18
CA ASP A 32 3.21 -12.37 1.94
C ASP A 32 3.82 -11.25 1.06
N PRO A 33 5.14 -11.27 0.80
CA PRO A 33 5.81 -10.22 0.03
C PRO A 33 5.30 -10.14 -1.41
N ARG A 34 4.68 -11.23 -1.92
CA ARG A 34 4.23 -11.35 -3.30
C ARG A 34 3.25 -10.25 -3.72
N PHE A 35 2.41 -9.74 -2.82
CA PHE A 35 1.47 -8.66 -3.17
C PHE A 35 2.17 -7.34 -3.47
N PHE A 36 3.16 -6.97 -2.66
CA PHE A 36 3.95 -5.76 -2.91
C PHE A 36 4.88 -5.97 -4.11
N ASP A 37 5.49 -7.15 -4.24
CA ASP A 37 6.32 -7.50 -5.40
C ASP A 37 5.52 -7.42 -6.71
N ALA A 38 4.30 -7.96 -6.74
CA ALA A 38 3.43 -7.89 -7.91
C ALA A 38 3.06 -6.45 -8.29
N ALA A 39 2.83 -5.58 -7.30
CA ALA A 39 2.59 -4.15 -7.52
C ALA A 39 3.80 -3.42 -8.13
N LEU A 40 5.01 -3.99 -8.01
CA LEU A 40 6.24 -3.51 -8.64
C LEU A 40 6.62 -4.30 -9.90
N CYS A 41 5.68 -5.05 -10.48
CA CYS A 41 5.91 -5.94 -11.63
C CYS A 41 7.02 -6.98 -11.39
N ASN A 42 7.07 -7.54 -10.17
CA ASN A 42 8.00 -8.60 -9.80
C ASN A 42 7.22 -9.86 -9.33
N PRO A 43 7.27 -11.00 -10.07
CA PRO A 43 7.93 -11.18 -11.36
C PRO A 43 7.25 -10.34 -12.47
N PRO A 44 7.87 -10.23 -13.67
CA PRO A 44 7.29 -9.49 -14.79
C PRO A 44 5.84 -9.91 -15.06
N TYR A 45 5.04 -8.93 -15.51
CA TYR A 45 3.61 -9.15 -15.71
C TYR A 45 3.37 -10.23 -16.76
N SER A 46 2.54 -11.21 -16.39
CA SER A 46 2.03 -12.25 -17.26
C SER A 46 0.65 -12.67 -16.75
N ILE A 47 -0.14 -13.36 -17.58
CA ILE A 47 -1.40 -13.93 -17.12
C ILE A 47 -1.15 -14.90 -15.96
N THR A 48 -0.12 -15.73 -16.04
CA THR A 48 0.24 -16.68 -14.97
C THR A 48 0.54 -15.97 -13.66
N SER A 49 1.42 -14.97 -13.66
CA SER A 49 1.77 -14.24 -12.43
C SER A 49 0.57 -13.47 -11.86
N ALA A 50 -0.25 -12.85 -12.71
CA ALA A 50 -1.48 -12.19 -12.27
C ALA A 50 -2.48 -13.17 -11.63
N THR A 51 -2.68 -14.35 -12.22
CA THR A 51 -3.55 -15.41 -11.68
C THR A 51 -3.04 -15.94 -10.34
N GLU A 52 -1.73 -16.15 -10.18
CA GLU A 52 -1.16 -16.60 -8.91
C GLU A 52 -1.42 -15.61 -7.76
N ILE A 53 -1.35 -14.32 -8.05
CA ILE A 53 -1.63 -13.25 -7.08
C ILE A 53 -3.13 -13.16 -6.77
N TYR A 54 -3.98 -13.31 -7.78
CA TYR A 54 -5.43 -13.41 -7.61
C TYR A 54 -5.83 -14.58 -6.72
N ASP A 55 -5.34 -15.79 -7.02
CA ASP A 55 -5.62 -17.00 -6.24
C ASP A 55 -5.12 -16.89 -4.80
N ALA A 56 -4.00 -16.17 -4.59
CA ALA A 56 -3.48 -15.89 -3.25
C ALA A 56 -4.42 -14.95 -2.47
N ALA A 57 -4.93 -13.90 -3.11
CA ALA A 57 -5.87 -12.96 -2.49
C ALA A 57 -7.24 -13.61 -2.19
N GLU A 58 -7.78 -14.42 -3.12
CA GLU A 58 -9.07 -15.10 -2.93
C GLU A 58 -9.08 -16.08 -1.76
N LYS A 59 -7.95 -16.75 -1.48
CA LYS A 59 -7.82 -17.64 -0.33
C LYS A 59 -7.92 -16.89 1.01
N LEU A 60 -7.70 -15.58 0.99
CA LEU A 60 -7.59 -14.74 2.18
C LEU A 60 -8.83 -13.90 2.43
N ALA A 61 -9.52 -13.45 1.39
CA ALA A 61 -10.64 -12.54 1.49
C ALA A 61 -11.62 -12.67 0.32
N LYS A 62 -12.82 -12.10 0.50
CA LYS A 62 -13.76 -11.89 -0.60
C LYS A 62 -13.52 -10.50 -1.22
N PRO A 63 -13.68 -10.35 -2.54
CA PRO A 63 -13.53 -9.04 -3.17
C PRO A 63 -14.69 -8.12 -2.82
N ASP A 64 -14.36 -6.85 -2.62
CA ASP A 64 -15.28 -5.74 -2.76
C ASP A 64 -15.20 -5.22 -4.20
N THR A 65 -16.29 -5.36 -4.96
CA THR A 65 -16.42 -4.89 -6.35
C THR A 65 -17.29 -3.64 -6.48
N SER A 66 -17.69 -3.05 -5.35
CA SER A 66 -18.51 -1.83 -5.33
C SER A 66 -17.74 -0.58 -5.79
N SER A 67 -16.41 -0.68 -5.91
CA SER A 67 -15.51 0.43 -6.23
C SER A 67 -15.02 0.35 -7.69
N LEU A 68 -15.37 1.34 -8.52
CA LEU A 68 -14.66 1.75 -9.76
C LEU A 68 -14.34 0.65 -10.79
N GLY A 69 -15.10 -0.45 -10.83
CA GLY A 69 -14.77 -1.57 -11.72
C GLY A 69 -13.51 -2.33 -11.32
N ALA A 70 -13.03 -2.14 -10.09
CA ALA A 70 -11.93 -2.88 -9.49
C ALA A 70 -12.46 -3.92 -8.50
N ALA A 71 -11.70 -5.00 -8.32
CA ALA A 71 -11.87 -5.94 -7.22
C ALA A 71 -10.82 -5.63 -6.15
N ILE A 72 -11.29 -5.25 -4.95
CA ILE A 72 -10.44 -4.92 -3.81
C ILE A 72 -10.56 -6.02 -2.75
N TYR A 73 -9.46 -6.68 -2.43
CA TYR A 73 -9.40 -7.72 -1.42
C TYR A 73 -8.78 -7.15 -0.15
N LYS A 74 -9.60 -6.93 0.88
CA LYS A 74 -9.11 -6.57 2.21
C LYS A 74 -8.64 -7.83 2.94
N ILE A 75 -7.33 -8.06 2.97
CA ILE A 75 -6.72 -9.27 3.52
C ILE A 75 -6.37 -9.09 5.01
N PRO A 76 -6.31 -10.18 5.80
CA PRO A 76 -6.04 -10.07 7.24
C PRO A 76 -4.56 -9.78 7.57
N GLN A 77 -3.64 -9.93 6.62
CA GLN A 77 -2.21 -9.63 6.81
C GLN A 77 -1.87 -8.21 6.39
N GLN A 78 -0.92 -7.59 7.10
CA GLN A 78 -0.38 -6.29 6.72
C GLN A 78 0.71 -6.47 5.66
N ILE A 79 0.47 -5.96 4.45
CA ILE A 79 1.43 -5.78 3.36
C ILE A 79 2.31 -4.58 3.68
N GLY A 80 3.61 -4.78 3.85
CA GLY A 80 4.53 -3.69 4.18
C GLY A 80 5.89 -3.81 3.51
N ARG A 81 6.36 -2.71 2.92
CA ARG A 81 7.71 -2.57 2.37
C ARG A 81 8.11 -1.10 2.35
N ASP A 82 9.39 -0.82 2.59
CA ASP A 82 9.98 0.53 2.46
C ASP A 82 9.31 1.61 3.32
N GLY A 83 8.62 1.23 4.39
CA GLY A 83 7.86 2.13 5.25
C GLY A 83 6.39 2.32 4.86
N PHE A 84 5.98 1.83 3.69
CA PHE A 84 4.60 1.83 3.22
C PHE A 84 3.82 0.66 3.81
N LYS A 85 2.52 0.88 4.05
CA LYS A 85 1.61 -0.12 4.63
C LYS A 85 0.35 -0.24 3.80
N SER A 86 -0.13 -1.46 3.65
CA SER A 86 -1.37 -1.81 3.01
C SER A 86 -1.96 -3.06 3.65
N ASP A 87 -3.25 -3.26 3.51
CA ASP A 87 -4.00 -4.48 3.83
C ASP A 87 -4.99 -4.81 2.69
N GLU A 88 -4.79 -4.21 1.52
CA GLU A 88 -5.72 -4.24 0.41
C GLU A 88 -5.00 -4.53 -0.90
N VAL A 89 -5.37 -5.64 -1.54
CA VAL A 89 -4.91 -6.03 -2.88
C VAL A 89 -5.93 -5.53 -3.91
N PHE A 90 -5.44 -4.94 -4.98
CA PHE A 90 -6.22 -4.28 -6.02
C PHE A 90 -6.08 -5.02 -7.35
N PHE A 91 -7.20 -5.26 -8.03
CA PHE A 91 -7.24 -5.78 -9.40
C PHE A 91 -8.21 -4.95 -10.24
N ALA A 92 -7.78 -4.48 -11.41
CA ALA A 92 -8.66 -3.81 -12.37
C ALA A 92 -8.18 -4.05 -13.80
N GLY A 93 -8.97 -4.75 -14.62
CA GLY A 93 -8.56 -5.12 -15.98
C GLY A 93 -7.24 -5.91 -15.97
N SER A 94 -6.19 -5.35 -16.56
CA SER A 94 -4.82 -5.90 -16.58
C SER A 94 -3.90 -5.31 -15.50
N ALA A 95 -4.45 -4.61 -14.51
CA ALA A 95 -3.70 -4.06 -13.39
C ALA A 95 -3.74 -5.01 -12.18
N VAL A 96 -2.58 -5.23 -11.57
CA VAL A 96 -2.42 -5.88 -10.26
C VAL A 96 -1.66 -4.93 -9.34
N GLY A 97 -2.19 -4.67 -8.16
CA GLY A 97 -1.59 -3.70 -7.25
C GLY A 97 -2.04 -3.84 -5.81
N ILE A 98 -1.71 -2.83 -5.02
CA ILE A 98 -2.10 -2.68 -3.63
C ILE A 98 -2.57 -1.24 -3.38
N LEU A 99 -3.46 -1.07 -2.40
CA LEU A 99 -3.87 0.25 -1.91
C LEU A 99 -3.08 0.57 -0.64
N ILE A 100 -2.10 1.45 -0.78
CA ILE A 100 -1.26 1.93 0.32
C ILE A 100 -2.08 2.92 1.15
N GLN A 101 -2.04 2.74 2.46
CA GLN A 101 -2.69 3.62 3.43
C GLN A 101 -2.05 5.00 3.37
N GLY A 102 -2.85 6.04 3.15
CA GLY A 102 -2.38 7.42 3.05
C GLY A 102 -2.05 7.88 1.63
N LEU A 103 -1.70 9.16 1.51
CA LEU A 103 -1.30 9.83 0.28
C LEU A 103 0.23 9.86 0.21
N HIS A 104 0.80 8.99 -0.63
CA HIS A 104 2.22 8.70 -0.72
C HIS A 104 2.75 8.64 -2.17
N ALA A 105 2.01 9.13 -3.16
CA ALA A 105 2.42 9.03 -4.57
C ALA A 105 3.78 9.72 -4.82
N ASP A 106 4.05 10.86 -4.20
CA ASP A 106 5.34 11.57 -4.31
C ASP A 106 6.49 10.75 -3.69
N GLU A 107 6.24 10.12 -2.54
CA GLU A 107 7.23 9.28 -1.85
C GLU A 107 7.51 8.00 -2.63
N LEU A 108 6.48 7.37 -3.19
CA LEU A 108 6.60 6.19 -4.05
C LEU A 108 7.33 6.55 -5.35
N ALA A 109 7.05 7.71 -5.93
CA ALA A 109 7.73 8.17 -7.13
C ALA A 109 9.23 8.36 -6.89
N ALA A 110 9.61 9.02 -5.80
CA ALA A 110 11.01 9.16 -5.41
C ALA A 110 11.66 7.79 -5.12
N LYS A 111 10.94 6.89 -4.46
CA LYS A 111 11.47 5.57 -4.06
C LYS A 111 11.70 4.63 -5.24
N TYR A 112 10.81 4.64 -6.23
CA TYR A 112 10.80 3.67 -7.33
C TYR A 112 11.15 4.29 -8.70
N ASP A 113 11.68 5.52 -8.69
CA ASP A 113 12.09 6.29 -9.87
C ASP A 113 10.94 6.46 -10.87
N LEU A 114 9.76 6.84 -10.37
CA LEU A 114 8.58 7.09 -11.20
C LEU A 114 8.56 8.55 -11.64
N LYS A 115 8.05 8.79 -12.85
CA LYS A 115 7.94 10.14 -13.43
C LYS A 115 6.48 10.56 -13.50
N PRO A 116 6.16 11.87 -13.39
CA PRO A 116 4.79 12.33 -13.53
C PRO A 116 4.15 11.78 -14.80
N GLU A 117 2.93 11.27 -14.67
CA GLU A 117 2.17 10.81 -15.84
C GLU A 117 1.86 12.01 -16.75
N ALA A 118 1.95 11.80 -18.06
CA ALA A 118 1.58 12.81 -19.05
C ALA A 118 0.06 12.90 -19.26
N SER A 119 -0.68 11.91 -18.78
CA SER A 119 -2.11 11.70 -18.98
C SER A 119 -2.70 11.09 -17.71
N ASP A 120 -3.92 11.48 -17.32
CA ASP A 120 -4.64 10.85 -16.21
C ASP A 120 -5.08 9.44 -16.59
N LEU A 121 -4.15 8.50 -16.49
CA LEU A 121 -4.38 7.09 -16.75
C LEU A 121 -5.34 6.57 -15.67
N LEU A 122 -6.53 6.14 -16.10
CA LEU A 122 -7.73 5.81 -15.30
C LEU A 122 -8.69 6.96 -14.94
N GLY A 123 -8.44 8.21 -15.34
CA GLY A 123 -9.40 9.33 -15.26
C GLY A 123 -9.92 9.70 -13.85
N ALA A 124 -9.44 9.01 -12.82
CA ALA A 124 -9.83 9.14 -11.42
C ALA A 124 -8.67 9.59 -10.53
N SER A 125 -7.49 9.73 -11.12
CA SER A 125 -6.27 10.17 -10.45
C SER A 125 -6.22 11.70 -10.45
N SER A 126 -5.98 12.30 -9.29
CA SER A 126 -5.62 13.73 -9.18
C SER A 126 -4.11 13.94 -9.20
N LYS A 127 -3.33 12.87 -9.02
CA LYS A 127 -1.87 12.87 -9.06
C LYS A 127 -1.37 11.47 -9.42
N GLY A 128 -0.61 11.37 -10.50
CA GLY A 128 -0.11 10.10 -11.01
C GLY A 128 1.36 10.14 -11.40
N TYR A 129 2.06 9.03 -11.15
CA TYR A 129 3.41 8.78 -11.60
C TYR A 129 3.50 7.39 -12.24
N ALA A 130 4.32 7.26 -13.28
CA ALA A 130 4.58 6.01 -13.95
C ALA A 130 6.04 5.84 -14.34
N ARG A 131 6.46 4.59 -14.46
CA ARG A 131 7.68 4.20 -15.18
C ARG A 131 7.42 2.91 -15.93
N ALA A 132 7.57 2.97 -17.25
CA ALA A 132 7.55 1.78 -18.09
C ALA A 132 8.67 0.81 -17.67
N LEU A 133 8.38 -0.49 -17.70
CA LEU A 133 9.41 -1.50 -17.57
C LEU A 133 10.36 -1.46 -18.77
N SER A 134 11.59 -1.95 -18.59
CA SER A 134 12.54 -2.14 -19.67
C SER A 134 12.01 -3.15 -20.69
N ASP A 135 12.48 -3.05 -21.94
CA ASP A 135 11.91 -3.81 -23.05
C ASP A 135 12.06 -5.35 -22.87
N ASP A 136 13.04 -5.83 -22.09
CA ASP A 136 13.22 -7.24 -21.73
C ASP A 136 12.20 -7.76 -20.72
N LEU A 137 11.51 -6.87 -19.99
CA LEU A 137 10.47 -7.18 -19.02
C LEU A 137 9.06 -6.89 -19.56
N GLN A 138 8.95 -6.36 -20.78
CA GLN A 138 7.67 -6.18 -21.44
C GLN A 138 7.12 -7.54 -21.92
N PRO A 139 5.80 -7.76 -21.85
CA PRO A 139 5.19 -8.94 -22.46
C PRO A 139 5.37 -8.90 -23.99
N PRO A 140 5.32 -10.06 -24.66
CA PRO A 140 5.37 -10.13 -26.13
C PRO A 140 4.42 -9.14 -26.82
N ALA A 141 4.92 -8.47 -27.86
CA ALA A 141 4.14 -7.51 -28.63
C ALA A 141 2.82 -8.14 -29.13
N GLY A 142 1.72 -7.40 -28.99
CA GLY A 142 0.38 -7.86 -29.39
C GLY A 142 -0.44 -8.54 -28.28
N LEU A 143 0.15 -8.90 -27.13
CA LEU A 143 -0.63 -9.29 -25.94
C LEU A 143 -1.23 -8.11 -25.20
N ALA A 144 -0.70 -6.91 -25.45
CA ALA A 144 -1.01 -5.73 -24.66
C ALA A 144 -1.66 -4.60 -25.49
N GLY A 145 -1.67 -4.65 -26.83
CA GLY A 145 -2.08 -3.50 -27.66
C GLY A 145 -0.96 -2.44 -27.74
N PRO A 146 -1.19 -1.26 -28.34
CA PRO A 146 -0.21 -0.17 -28.34
C PRO A 146 -0.10 0.40 -26.92
N GLY A 147 1.03 0.13 -26.26
CA GLY A 147 1.30 0.55 -24.89
C GLY A 147 2.35 -0.33 -24.22
N LYS A 148 2.64 -0.03 -22.94
CA LYS A 148 3.67 -0.71 -22.15
C LYS A 148 3.19 -1.04 -20.75
N VAL A 149 3.64 -2.19 -20.24
CA VAL A 149 3.53 -2.48 -18.81
C VAL A 149 4.42 -1.50 -18.05
N SER A 150 3.82 -0.88 -17.03
CA SER A 150 4.44 0.16 -16.22
C SER A 150 4.16 -0.09 -14.75
N ILE A 151 5.07 0.37 -13.90
CA ILE A 151 4.82 0.57 -12.48
C ILE A 151 4.18 1.94 -12.33
N VAL A 152 3.03 2.01 -11.67
CA VAL A 152 2.26 3.24 -11.50
C VAL A 152 1.98 3.50 -10.03
N ALA A 153 2.00 4.77 -9.64
CA ALA A 153 1.59 5.25 -8.32
C ALA A 153 0.58 6.39 -8.49
N ARG A 154 -0.64 6.24 -7.96
CA ARG A 154 -1.73 7.21 -8.16
C ARG A 154 -2.50 7.53 -6.88
N GLU A 155 -2.87 8.79 -6.73
CA GLU A 155 -3.78 9.31 -5.72
C GLU A 155 -5.03 9.87 -6.41
N GLY A 156 -6.17 9.82 -5.75
CA GLY A 156 -7.40 10.41 -6.27
C GLY A 156 -8.57 10.27 -5.31
N ASP A 157 -9.60 11.08 -5.50
CA ASP A 157 -10.81 11.06 -4.66
C ASP A 157 -11.45 9.68 -4.62
N ALA A 158 -11.33 8.96 -5.73
CA ALA A 158 -11.85 7.62 -5.93
C ALA A 158 -11.13 6.56 -5.08
N LEU A 159 -9.92 6.85 -4.59
CA LEU A 159 -9.11 5.95 -3.76
C LEU A 159 -9.29 6.19 -2.25
N ALA A 160 -10.23 7.05 -1.86
CA ALA A 160 -10.63 7.28 -0.46
C ALA A 160 -9.45 7.57 0.49
N GLY A 161 -8.52 8.44 0.07
CA GLY A 161 -7.36 8.84 0.87
C GLY A 161 -6.22 7.82 0.89
N LYS A 162 -6.23 6.85 -0.03
CA LYS A 162 -5.17 5.86 -0.25
C LYS A 162 -4.41 6.17 -1.53
N THR A 163 -3.26 5.53 -1.67
CA THR A 163 -2.43 5.57 -2.88
C THR A 163 -2.42 4.21 -3.54
N LEU A 164 -2.79 4.15 -4.82
CA LEU A 164 -2.62 2.95 -5.62
C LEU A 164 -1.14 2.81 -5.98
N LEU A 165 -0.56 1.64 -5.73
CA LEU A 165 0.69 1.19 -6.35
C LEU A 165 0.35 -0.06 -7.18
N ALA A 166 0.63 -0.04 -8.48
CA ALA A 166 0.25 -1.15 -9.34
C ALA A 166 1.25 -1.41 -10.46
N CYS A 167 1.27 -2.66 -10.89
CA CYS A 167 1.75 -3.08 -12.19
C CYS A 167 0.57 -3.08 -13.16
N GLU A 168 0.62 -2.23 -14.19
CA GLU A 168 -0.50 -2.00 -15.10
C GLU A 168 -0.02 -1.90 -16.54
N PHE A 169 -0.86 -2.34 -17.48
CA PHE A 169 -0.70 -1.98 -18.87
C PHE A 169 -1.16 -0.53 -19.13
N VAL A 170 -0.23 0.34 -19.50
CA VAL A 170 -0.47 1.74 -19.83
C VAL A 170 -0.50 1.90 -21.35
N PRO A 171 -1.62 2.32 -21.96
CA PRO A 171 -1.69 2.65 -23.38
C PRO A 171 -0.73 3.79 -23.74
N ASP A 172 -0.17 3.75 -24.96
CA ASP A 172 0.66 4.83 -25.52
C ASP A 172 -0.13 6.14 -25.74
#